data_AF-A0A939ZAP5-F1
#
_entry.id   AF-A0A939ZAP5-F1
#
_cell.length_a   1.000
_cell.length_b   1.000
_cell.length_c   1.000
_cell.angle_alpha   90.00
_cell.angle_beta   90.00
_cell.angle_gamma   90.00
#
_symmetry.space_group_name_H-M   'P 1'
#
loop_
_entity.id
_entity.type
_entity.pdbx_description
1 polymer ?
#
loop_
_entity_poly.entity_id
_entity_poly.type
_entity_poly.pdbx_seq_one_letter_code
_entity_poly.pdbx_strand_id
1 'polypeptide(L)' 'MEIKLDLLKKHICDTINNQLCDFEIDVNEIANTTAVMALFEIQKTLKNTDLSDFEVVEEIVCVFEKYNLDCGARHDF' A
#
# COMPACT_ATOMS: atom_id res chain seq x y z
N MET A 1 27.13 31.18 0.16
CA MET A 1 26.49 30.15 -0.71
C MET A 1 25.33 29.47 -0.01
N GLU A 2 25.41 29.30 1.32
CA GLU A 2 24.36 28.69 2.18
C GLU A 2 22.99 29.40 2.11
N ILE A 3 22.97 30.74 2.13
CA ILE A 3 21.71 31.51 2.09
C ILE A 3 20.86 31.21 0.83
N LYS A 4 21.50 30.96 -0.32
CA LYS A 4 20.78 30.61 -1.55
C LYS A 4 20.17 29.20 -1.47
N LEU A 5 20.87 28.28 -0.80
CA LEU A 5 20.40 26.91 -0.58
C LEU A 5 19.20 26.91 0.37
N ASP A 6 19.25 27.69 1.44
CA ASP A 6 18.17 27.77 2.42
C ASP A 6 16.92 28.45 1.84
N LEU A 7 17.11 29.50 1.04
CA LEU A 7 16.01 30.12 0.27
C LEU A 7 15.38 29.14 -0.70
N LEU A 8 16.18 28.33 -1.41
CA LEU A 8 15.69 27.31 -2.33
C LEU A 8 14.90 26.23 -1.61
N LYS A 9 15.43 25.69 -0.50
CA LYS A 9 14.73 24.69 0.33
C LYS A 9 13.38 25.21 0.81
N LYS A 10 13.35 26.45 1.30
CA LYS A 10 12.13 27.09 1.75
C LYS A 10 11.13 27.24 0.62
N HIS A 11 11.57 27.74 -0.54
CA HIS A 11 10.70 27.90 -1.70
C HIS A 11 10.11 26.58 -2.20
N ILE A 12 10.91 25.51 -2.20
CA ILE A 12 10.45 24.16 -2.57
C ILE A 12 9.40 23.66 -1.58
N CYS A 13 9.66 23.77 -0.27
CA CYS A 13 8.70 23.36 0.76
C CYS A 13 7.39 24.14 0.67
N ASP A 14 7.46 25.46 0.52
CA ASP A 14 6.28 26.32 0.40
C ASP A 14 5.48 25.96 -0.87
N THR A 15 6.16 25.67 -1.99
CA THR A 15 5.50 25.28 -3.24
C THR A 15 4.81 23.91 -3.12
N ILE A 16 5.49 22.92 -2.53
CA ILE A 16 4.92 21.58 -2.31
C ILE A 16 3.71 21.68 -1.38
N ASN A 17 3.82 22.41 -0.26
CA ASN A 17 2.71 22.58 0.67
C ASN A 17 1.51 23.26 0.01
N ASN A 18 1.72 24.31 -0.79
CA ASN A 18 0.63 24.97 -1.49
C ASN A 18 -0.04 24.05 -2.52
N GLN A 19 0.74 23.23 -3.24
CA GLN A 19 0.18 22.29 -4.22
C GLN A 19 -0.53 21.09 -3.57
N LEU A 20 -0.05 20.62 -2.41
CA LEU A 20 -0.68 19.52 -1.68
C LEU A 20 -1.93 19.95 -0.91
N CYS A 21 -2.02 21.22 -0.48
CA CYS A 21 -3.23 21.76 0.16
C CYS A 21 -4.47 21.70 -0.76
N ASP A 22 -4.27 21.81 -2.07
CA ASP A 22 -5.35 21.72 -3.07
C ASP A 22 -5.52 20.30 -3.64
N PHE A 23 -4.69 19.35 -3.21
CA PHE A 23 -4.77 17.96 -3.66
C PHE A 23 -5.77 17.20 -2.79
N GLU A 24 -7.03 17.12 -3.24
CA GLU A 24 -7.99 16.20 -2.65
C GLU A 24 -7.51 14.76 -2.87
N ILE A 25 -7.01 14.14 -1.81
CA ILE A 25 -6.73 12.71 -1.80
C ILE A 25 -8.06 11.98 -1.76
N ASP A 26 -8.45 11.36 -2.87
CA ASP A 26 -9.60 10.46 -2.88
C ASP A 26 -9.24 9.17 -2.14
N VAL A 27 -9.67 9.10 -0.88
CA VAL A 27 -9.48 7.94 -0.02
C VAL A 27 -10.09 6.68 -0.64
N ASN A 28 -11.15 6.82 -1.45
CA ASN A 28 -11.76 5.68 -2.15
C ASN A 28 -10.86 5.19 -3.29
N GLU A 29 -10.22 6.11 -4.03
CA GLU A 29 -9.25 5.73 -5.07
C GLU A 29 -8.05 4.99 -4.47
N ILE A 30 -7.55 5.45 -3.32
CA ILE A 30 -6.48 4.76 -2.59
C ILE A 30 -6.95 3.38 -2.12
N ALA A 31 -8.10 3.29 -1.45
CA ALA A 31 -8.65 2.03 -0.95
C ALA A 31 -8.89 1.04 -2.10
N ASN A 32 -9.41 1.51 -3.23
CA ASN A 32 -9.60 0.71 -4.44
C ASN A 32 -8.27 0.20 -4.99
N THR A 33 -7.25 1.06 -5.03
CA THR A 33 -5.91 0.68 -5.49
C THR A 33 -5.32 -0.41 -4.59
N THR A 34 -5.38 -0.23 -3.27
CA THR A 34 -4.94 -1.23 -2.29
C THR A 34 -5.68 -2.55 -2.45
N ALA A 35 -7.00 -2.53 -2.58
CA ALA A 35 -7.82 -3.74 -2.77
C ALA A 35 -7.47 -4.47 -4.08
N VAL A 36 -7.30 -3.73 -5.18
CA VAL A 36 -6.92 -4.30 -6.49
C VAL A 36 -5.53 -4.93 -6.41
N MET A 37 -4.57 -4.28 -5.76
CA MET A 37 -3.22 -4.83 -5.58
C MET A 37 -3.22 -6.10 -4.74
N ALA A 38 -3.93 -6.13 -3.61
CA ALA A 38 -4.07 -7.32 -2.77
C ALA A 38 -4.71 -8.48 -3.54
N LEU A 39 -5.79 -8.24 -4.28
CA LEU A 39 -6.45 -9.27 -5.11
C LEU A 39 -5.53 -9.81 -6.21
N PHE A 40 -4.71 -8.95 -6.82
CA PHE A 40 -3.75 -9.37 -7.84
C PHE A 40 -2.67 -10.29 -7.27
N GLU A 41 -2.18 -10.02 -6.06
CA GLU A 41 -1.22 -10.90 -5.38
C GLU A 41 -1.85 -12.21 -4.95
N ILE A 42 -3.05 -12.20 -4.36
CA ILE A 42 -3.81 -13.42 -4.05
C ILE A 42 -3.99 -14.27 -5.31
N GLN A 43 -4.33 -13.66 -6.45
CA GLN A 43 -4.46 -14.39 -7.72
C GLN A 43 -3.13 -15.04 -8.14
N LYS A 44 -1.99 -14.38 -7.95
CA LYS A 44 -0.67 -14.96 -8.24
C LYS A 44 -0.39 -16.16 -7.34
N THR A 45 -0.66 -16.04 -6.04
CA THR A 45 -0.51 -17.13 -5.08
C THR A 45 -1.36 -18.34 -5.48
N LEU A 46 -2.64 -18.13 -5.83
CA LEU A 46 -3.55 -19.20 -6.26
C LEU A 46 -3.11 -19.90 -7.57
N LYS A 47 -2.36 -19.20 -8.43
CA LYS A 47 -1.82 -19.76 -9.69
C LYS A 47 -0.48 -20.44 -9.50
N ASN A 48 0.13 -20.35 -8.32
CA ASN A 48 1.41 -20.96 -8.05
C ASN A 48 1.23 -22.46 -7.81
N THR A 49 1.66 -23.27 -8.77
CA THR A 49 1.57 -24.74 -8.70
C THR A 49 2.64 -25.39 -7.84
N ASP A 50 3.63 -24.61 -7.37
CA ASP A 50 4.72 -25.10 -6.53
C ASP A 50 4.36 -25.08 -5.03
N LEU A 51 3.25 -24.43 -4.65
CA LEU A 51 2.76 -24.36 -3.28
C LEU A 51 1.72 -25.46 -3.03
N SER A 52 1.78 -26.07 -1.85
CA SER A 52 0.69 -26.88 -1.31
C SER A 52 -0.51 -26.03 -0.91
N ASP A 53 -1.67 -26.67 -0.75
CA ASP A 53 -2.90 -25.97 -0.33
C ASP A 53 -2.73 -25.21 0.99
N PHE A 54 -1.90 -25.73 1.91
CA PHE A 54 -1.60 -25.05 3.17
C PHE A 54 -0.74 -23.81 2.96
N GLU A 55 0.34 -23.92 2.19
CA GLU A 55 1.22 -22.80 1.86
C GLU A 55 0.50 -21.71 1.07
N VAL A 56 -0.45 -22.08 0.19
CA VAL A 56 -1.31 -21.13 -0.51
C VAL A 56 -2.13 -20.30 0.48
N VAL A 57 -2.71 -20.93 1.50
CA VAL A 57 -3.53 -20.23 2.50
C VAL A 57 -2.67 -19.32 3.37
N GLU A 58 -1.53 -19.80 3.84
CA GLU A 58 -0.56 -19.01 4.63
C GLU A 58 -0.09 -17.78 3.84
N GLU A 59 0.27 -17.96 2.57
CA GLU A 59 0.73 -16.87 1.72
C GLU A 59 -0.40 -15.86 1.41
N ILE A 60 -1.66 -16.31 1.32
CA ILE A 60 -2.81 -15.40 1.23
C ILE A 60 -2.92 -14.55 2.50
N VAL A 61 -2.78 -15.14 3.69
CA VAL A 61 -2.79 -14.38 4.97
C VAL A 61 -1.66 -13.36 4.99
N CYS A 62 -0.44 -13.73 4.56
CA CYS A 62 0.68 -12.80 4.41
C CYS A 62 0.36 -11.60 3.50
N VAL A 63 -0.42 -11.80 2.41
CA VAL A 63 -0.88 -10.71 1.55
C VAL A 63 -1.83 -9.77 2.31
N PHE A 64 -2.77 -10.28 3.10
CA PHE A 64 -3.65 -9.43 3.91
C PHE A 64 -2.84 -8.58 4.90
N GLU A 65 -1.89 -9.18 5.62
CA GLU A 65 -1.01 -8.48 6.55
C GLU A 65 -0.16 -7.39 5.86
N LYS A 66 0.42 -7.71 4.69
CA LYS A 66 1.22 -6.77 3.89
C LYS A 66 0.47 -5.49 3.53
N TYR A 67 -0.83 -5.59 3.26
CA TYR A 67 -1.68 -4.46 2.90
C TYR A 67 -2.42 -3.84 4.11
N ASN A 68 -2.12 -4.27 5.35
CA ASN A 68 -2.84 -3.90 6.58
C ASN A 68 -4.36 -4.16 6.48
N LEU A 69 -4.73 -5.23 5.81
CA LEU A 69 -6.11 -5.68 5.69
C LEU A 69 -6.40 -6.70 6.78
N ASP A 70 -7.53 -6.55 7.48
CA ASP A 70 -7.98 -7.52 8.48
C ASP A 70 -8.35 -8.84 7.80
N CYS A 71 -7.58 -9.90 8.07
CA CYS A 71 -7.85 -11.25 7.61
C CYS A 71 -8.84 -12.01 8.51
N GLY A 72 -9.21 -11.42 9.65
CA GLY A 72 -9.94 -12.08 10.72
C GLY A 72 -9.10 -13.13 11.45
N ALA A 73 -9.73 -13.83 12.37
CA ALA A 73 -9.14 -14.98 13.05
C ALA A 73 -10.08 -16.18 12.91
N ARG A 74 -9.50 -17.34 12.65
CA ARG A 74 -10.21 -18.62 12.70
C ARG A 74 -9.47 -19.51 13.67
N HIS A 75 -10.16 -20.06 14.66
CA HIS A 75 -9.55 -21.00 15.59
C HIS A 75 -9.13 -22.25 14.83
N ASP A 76 -7.83 -22.54 14.83
CA ASP A 76 -7.32 -23.87 14.53
C ASP A 76 -7.91 -24.83 15.56
N PHE A 77 -8.51 -25.92 15.08
CA PHE A 77 -9.19 -26.94 15.88
C PHE A 77 -8.29 -27.59 16.93
#